data_AF-A0A1I1P4X9-F1
#
_entry.id   AF-A0A1I1P4X9-F1
#
_cell.length_a   1.000
_cell.length_b   1.000
_cell.length_c   1.000
_cell.angle_alpha   90.00
_cell.angle_beta   90.00
_cell.angle_gamma   90.00
#
_symmetry.space_group_name_H-M   'P 1'
#
loop_
_entity.id
_entity.type
_entity.pdbx_description
1 polymer ?
#
loop_
_entity_poly.entity_id
_entity_poly.type
_entity_poly.pdbx_seq_one_letter_code
_entity_poly.pdbx_strand_id
1 'polypeptide(L)' 'SKYTCEEILDKLKSINFADIKGQGYMPTYVRDELTDALHKICGFRTDYEFITKSDMRTIEKQSKQR' A
#
# COMPACT_ATOMS: atom_id res chain seq x y z
N SER A 1 -17.89 13.07 5.40
CA SER A 1 -16.86 12.09 5.02
C SER A 1 -15.71 12.84 4.37
N LYS A 2 -14.47 12.65 4.84
CA LYS A 2 -13.32 13.45 4.37
C LYS A 2 -12.90 13.10 2.93
N TYR A 3 -13.30 11.92 2.44
CA TYR A 3 -13.08 11.42 1.09
C TYR A 3 -14.34 10.74 0.57
N THR A 4 -14.54 10.79 -0.74
CA THR A 4 -15.57 10.05 -1.47
C THR A 4 -15.13 8.62 -1.75
N CYS A 5 -16.09 7.72 -1.99
CA CYS A 5 -15.77 6.33 -2.39
C CYS A 5 -14.94 6.28 -3.68
N GLU A 6 -15.19 7.19 -4.61
CA GLU A 6 -14.48 7.28 -5.88
C GLU A 6 -13.01 7.64 -5.67
N GLU A 7 -12.72 8.66 -4.85
CA GLU A 7 -11.35 9.05 -4.49
C GLU A 7 -10.59 7.90 -3.80
N ILE A 8 -11.25 7.19 -2.89
CA ILE A 8 -10.64 6.04 -2.20
C ILE A 8 -10.34 4.91 -3.20
N LEU A 9 -11.29 4.60 -4.09
CA LEU A 9 -11.12 3.54 -5.10
C LEU A 9 -10.04 3.90 -6.12
N ASP A 10 -10.00 5.14 -6.58
CA ASP A 10 -8.98 5.63 -7.50
C ASP A 10 -7.60 5.55 -6.85
N LYS A 11 -7.50 6.02 -5.60
CA LYS A 11 -6.23 5.95 -4.86
C LYS A 11 -5.77 4.51 -4.64
N LEU A 12 -6.65 3.60 -4.22
CA LEU A 12 -6.32 2.19 -4.05
C LEU A 12 -5.81 1.55 -5.36
N LYS A 13 -6.40 1.92 -6.51
CA LYS A 13 -5.92 1.47 -7.83
C LYS A 13 -4.58 2.09 -8.21
N SER A 14 -4.29 3.29 -7.73
CA SER A 14 -3.00 3.98 -7.97
C SER A 14 -1.85 3.42 -7.13
N ILE A 15 -2.14 2.72 -6.03
CA ILE A 15 -1.13 2.06 -5.18
C ILE A 15 -0.52 0.91 -5.97
N ASN A 16 0.69 1.13 -6.46
CA ASN A 16 1.43 0.17 -7.26
C ASN A 16 2.87 0.03 -6.77
N PHE A 17 3.49 -1.10 -7.11
CA PHE A 17 4.82 -1.48 -6.65
C PHE A 17 5.69 -1.96 -7.81
N ALA A 18 6.90 -1.43 -7.92
CA ALA A 18 7.91 -1.88 -8.86
C ALA A 18 8.71 -3.04 -8.26
N ASP A 19 8.85 -4.15 -9.00
CA ASP A 19 9.75 -5.25 -8.61
C ASP A 19 11.20 -4.86 -8.86
N ILE A 20 12.03 -5.03 -7.83
CA ILE A 20 13.47 -4.78 -7.90
C ILE A 20 14.17 -6.11 -8.06
N LYS A 21 14.18 -6.62 -9.30
CA LYS A 21 14.91 -7.84 -9.73
C LYS A 21 14.76 -9.01 -8.74
N GLY A 22 13.58 -9.18 -8.17
CA GLY A 22 13.31 -10.23 -7.19
C GLY A 22 14.03 -10.13 -5.85
N GLN A 23 14.58 -8.98 -5.46
CA GLN A 23 15.04 -8.72 -4.09
C GLN A 23 13.92 -8.16 -3.22
N GLY A 24 13.01 -7.38 -3.82
CA GLY A 24 11.93 -6.73 -3.11
C GLY A 24 11.13 -5.83 -4.04
N TYR A 25 10.38 -4.92 -3.44
CA TYR A 25 9.44 -4.04 -4.10
C TYR A 25 9.64 -2.61 -3.65
N MET A 26 9.44 -1.67 -4.57
CA MET A 26 9.44 -0.23 -4.29
C MET A 26 8.05 0.32 -4.59
N PRO A 27 7.40 1.03 -3.66
CA PRO A 27 6.15 1.73 -3.97
C PRO A 27 6.41 2.80 -5.04
N THR A 28 5.55 2.86 -6.05
CA THR A 28 5.62 3.87 -7.13
C THR A 28 4.62 5.00 -6.94
N TYR A 29 4.03 5.11 -5.74
CA TYR A 29 3.04 6.12 -5.39
C TYR A 29 3.57 7.00 -4.25
N VAL A 30 2.98 8.18 -4.09
CA VAL A 30 3.35 9.14 -3.04
C VAL A 30 2.38 9.06 -1.87
N ARG A 31 2.92 9.11 -0.64
CA ARG A 31 2.13 9.21 0.59
C ARG A 31 1.36 10.53 0.60
N ASP A 32 0.07 10.45 0.85
CA ASP A 32 -0.81 11.59 1.10
C ASP A 32 -1.71 11.33 2.32
N GLU A 33 -2.57 12.29 2.66
CA GLU A 33 -3.50 12.16 3.79
C GLU A 33 -4.47 10.97 3.65
N LEU A 34 -4.83 10.58 2.42
CA LEU A 34 -5.73 9.45 2.18
C LEU A 34 -4.99 8.14 2.45
N THR A 35 -3.77 8.03 1.94
CA THR A 35 -2.93 6.83 2.12
C THR A 35 -2.53 6.64 3.59
N ASP A 36 -2.25 7.73 4.30
CA ASP A 36 -1.97 7.70 5.75
C ASP A 36 -3.19 7.21 6.54
N ALA A 37 -4.38 7.70 6.18
CA ALA A 37 -5.63 7.20 6.77
C ALA A 37 -5.85 5.71 6.46
N LEU A 38 -5.58 5.26 5.22
CA LEU A 38 -5.65 3.85 4.85
C LEU A 38 -4.68 3.00 5.67
N HIS A 39 -3.42 3.41 5.82
CA HIS A 39 -2.44 2.68 6.62
C HIS A 39 -2.86 2.57 8.08
N LYS A 40 -3.43 3.63 8.65
CA LYS A 40 -3.94 3.63 10.02
C LYS A 40 -5.10 2.66 10.21
N ILE A 41 -6.01 2.56 9.24
CA ILE A 41 -7.18 1.67 9.28
C ILE A 41 -6.75 0.22 9.02
N CYS A 42 -5.89 -0.01 8.04
CA CYS A 42 -5.41 -1.32 7.63
C CYS A 42 -4.43 -1.94 8.64
N GLY A 43 -3.73 -1.13 9.45
CA GLY A 43 -2.75 -1.60 10.42
C GLY A 43 -1.43 -2.08 9.80
N PHE A 44 -1.21 -1.80 8.51
CA PHE A 44 0.03 -2.07 7.80
C PHE A 44 0.39 -0.91 6.87
N ARG A 45 1.69 -0.76 6.63
CA ARG A 45 2.26 0.29 5.78
C ARG A 45 2.86 -0.29 4.52
N THR A 46 2.74 0.44 3.43
CA THR A 46 3.19 0.04 2.10
C THR A 46 4.09 1.08 1.43
N ASP A 47 4.44 2.13 2.16
CA ASP A 47 5.14 3.32 1.68
C ASP A 47 6.61 3.36 2.11
N TYR A 48 7.18 2.20 2.42
CA TYR A 48 8.61 2.07 2.70
C TYR A 48 9.42 2.28 1.43
N GLU A 49 10.59 2.93 1.54
CA GLU A 49 11.52 3.11 0.41
C GLU A 49 11.91 1.79 -0.25
N PHE A 50 11.89 0.70 0.52
CA PHE A 50 12.09 -0.65 0.02
C PHE A 50 11.29 -1.65 0.88
N ILE A 51 10.57 -2.54 0.22
CA ILE A 51 9.77 -3.61 0.84
C ILE A 51 10.41 -4.93 0.45
N THR A 52 10.87 -5.72 1.42
CA THR A 52 11.44 -7.03 1.11
C THR A 52 10.34 -7.99 0.62
N LYS A 53 10.73 -9.08 -0.06
CA LYS A 53 9.77 -10.14 -0.42
C LYS A 53 9.00 -10.70 0.79
N SER A 54 9.65 -10.80 1.95
CA SER A 54 9.02 -11.31 3.18
C SER A 54 8.00 -10.33 3.74
N ASP A 55 8.31 -9.02 3.71
CA ASP A 55 7.39 -7.97 4.15
C ASP A 55 6.19 -7.88 3.20
N MET A 56 6.43 -7.95 1.88
CA MET A 56 5.36 -7.95 0.89
C MET A 56 4.41 -9.14 1.09
N ARG A 57 4.93 -10.34 1.38
CA ARG A 57 4.09 -11.50 1.74
C ARG A 57 3.27 -11.26 3.00
N THR A 58 3.84 -10.57 4.00
CA THR A 58 3.13 -10.23 5.24
C THR A 58 2.01 -9.23 4.97
N ILE A 59 2.29 -8.18 4.21
CA ILE A 59 1.32 -7.18 3.76
C ILE A 59 0.20 -7.84 2.95
N GLU A 60 0.53 -8.70 1.99
CA GLU A 60 -0.46 -9.43 1.21
C GLU A 60 -1.34 -10.32 2.08
N LYS A 61 -0.75 -11.00 3.07
CA LYS A 61 -1.50 -11.82 4.03
C LYS A 61 -2.47 -10.97 4.85
N GLN A 62 -2.02 -9.83 5.35
CA GLN A 62 -2.85 -8.89 6.12
C GLN A 62 -3.95 -8.25 5.26
N SER A 63 -3.64 -7.87 4.03
CA SER A 63 -4.60 -7.29 3.09
C SER A 63 -5.68 -8.26 2.63
N LYS A 64 -5.39 -9.56 2.63
CA LYS A 64 -6.31 -10.63 2.18
C LYS A 64 -7.03 -11.34 3.33
N GLN A 65 -6.77 -10.99 4.60
CA GLN A 65 -7.44 -11.62 5.73
C GLN A 65 -8.97 -11.46 5.62
N ARG A 66 -9.60 -12.55 5.20
CA ARG A 66 -11.02 -12.91 5.32
C ARG A 66 -11.09 -14.18 6.14
#